data_AF-A0A3C0S4U5-F1
#
_entry.id   AF-A0A3C0S4U5-F1
#
_cell.length_a   1.000
_cell.length_b   1.000
_cell.length_c   1.000
_cell.angle_alpha   90.00
_cell.angle_beta   90.00
_cell.angle_gamma   90.00
#
_symmetry.space_group_name_H-M   'P 1'
#
loop_
_entity.id
_entity.type
_entity.pdbx_description
1 polymer ?
#
loop_
_entity_poly.entity_id
_entity_poly.type
_entity_poly.pdbx_seq_one_letter_code
_entity_poly.pdbx_strand_id
1 'polypeptide(L)' 'MRLLYSIGIFLYGLLLRIFAPFHAKAKLMVEGRKDWYSRMKQTVDSSQKHIWFHFASLGEFEQGRPVLE' A
#
# COMPACT_ATOMS: atom_id res chain seq x y z
N MET A 1 1.19 -16.30 16.97
CA MET A 1 0.50 -15.76 15.78
C MET A 1 1.20 -14.55 15.16
N ARG A 2 1.52 -13.49 15.92
CA ARG A 2 2.22 -12.30 15.36
C ARG A 2 3.59 -12.60 14.74
N LEU A 3 4.40 -13.46 15.37
CA LEU A 3 5.72 -13.83 14.85
C LEU A 3 5.63 -14.50 13.47
N LEU A 4 4.81 -15.55 13.35
CA LEU A 4 4.59 -16.27 12.09
C LEU A 4 4.01 -15.34 11.01
N TYR A 5 3.06 -14.49 11.38
CA TYR A 5 2.47 -13.50 10.47
C TYR A 5 3.53 -12.51 9.94
N SER A 6 4.35 -11.94 10.82
CA SER A 6 5.41 -11.01 10.43
C SER A 6 6.48 -11.68 9.57
N ILE A 7 6.88 -12.92 9.91
CA ILE A 7 7.81 -13.70 9.10
C ILE A 7 7.22 -13.98 7.72
N GLY A 8 5.95 -14.38 7.65
CA GLY A 8 5.26 -14.63 6.38
C GLY A 8 5.22 -13.39 5.48
N ILE A 9 4.88 -12.22 6.03
CA ILE A 9 4.90 -10.95 5.29
C ILE A 9 6.31 -10.62 4.80
N PHE A 10 7.32 -10.79 5.65
CA PHE A 10 8.70 -10.51 5.30
C PHE A 10 9.17 -11.42 4.14
N LEU A 11 8.92 -12.73 4.24
CA LEU A 11 9.27 -13.71 3.21
C LEU A 11 8.53 -13.42 1.90
N TYR A 12 7.23 -13.11 1.96
CA TYR A 12 6.47 -12.74 0.77
C TYR A 12 7.05 -11.49 0.08
N GLY A 13 7.42 -10.47 0.87
CA GLY A 13 8.08 -9.27 0.35
C GLY A 13 9.44 -9.57 -0.29
N LEU A 14 10.21 -10.48 0.30
CA LEU A 14 11.49 -10.93 -0.25
C LEU A 14 11.31 -11.66 -1.58
N LEU A 15 10.37 -12.61 -1.66
CA LEU A 15 10.04 -13.31 -2.90
C LEU A 15 9.63 -12.33 -4.01
N LEU A 16 8.75 -11.38 -3.70
CA LEU A 16 8.33 -10.36 -4.68
C LEU A 16 9.52 -9.54 -5.23
N ARG A 17 10.52 -9.22 -4.40
CA ARG A 17 11.73 -8.50 -4.86
C ARG A 17 12.62 -9.36 -5.74
N ILE A 18 12.76 -10.65 -5.42
CA ILE A 18 13.55 -11.59 -6.23
C ILE A 18 12.89 -11.80 -7.60
N PHE A 19 11.56 -11.92 -7.66
CA PHE A 19 10.83 -12.17 -8.90
C PHE A 19 10.48 -10.90 -9.70
N ALA A 20 10.63 -9.71 -9.12
CA ALA A 20 10.32 -8.44 -9.79
C ALA A 20 11.01 -8.24 -11.15
N PRO A 21 12.31 -8.58 -11.35
CA PRO A 21 12.96 -8.43 -12.66
C PRO A 21 12.33 -9.30 -13.75
N PHE A 22 11.67 -10.39 -13.38
CA PHE A 22 11.15 -11.40 -14.30
C PHE A 22 9.62 -11.31 -14.50
N HIS A 23 8.91 -10.53 -13.68
CA HIS A 23 7.45 -10.47 -13.71
C HIS A 23 6.92 -9.04 -13.54
N ALA A 24 6.23 -8.52 -14.56
CA ALA A 24 5.73 -7.15 -14.59
C ALA A 24 4.84 -6.80 -13.38
N LYS A 25 3.91 -7.69 -13.00
CA LYS A 25 3.06 -7.47 -11.80
C LYS A 25 3.86 -7.38 -10.50
N ALA A 26 4.88 -8.22 -10.32
CA ALA A 26 5.73 -8.20 -9.12
C ALA A 26 6.58 -6.93 -9.09
N LYS A 27 7.09 -6.50 -10.26
CA LYS A 27 7.77 -5.22 -10.44
C LYS A 27 6.89 -4.05 -9.99
N LEU A 28 5.66 -3.95 -10.51
CA LEU A 28 4.70 -2.90 -10.12
C LEU A 28 4.40 -2.93 -8.62
N MET A 29 4.27 -4.11 -8.02
CA MET A 29 4.07 -4.23 -6.57
C MET A 29 5.27 -3.72 -5.76
N VAL A 30 6.50 -3.98 -6.19
CA VAL A 30 7.71 -3.53 -5.51
C VAL A 30 7.92 -2.03 -5.69
N GLU A 31 7.79 -1.53 -6.92
CA GLU A 31 7.98 -0.11 -7.26
C GLU A 31 6.90 0.77 -6.64
N GLY A 32 5.62 0.38 -6.73
CA GLY A 32 4.51 1.15 -6.18
C GLY A 32 4.61 1.36 -4.66
N ARG A 33 5.20 0.38 -3.94
CA ARG A 33 5.43 0.45 -2.49
C ARG A 33 6.79 1.04 -2.11
N LYS A 34 7.64 1.42 -3.07
CA LYS A 34 8.91 2.07 -2.74
C LYS A 34 8.62 3.42 -2.07
N ASP A 35 9.30 3.69 -0.96
CA ASP A 35 9.23 4.96 -0.20
C ASP A 35 7.82 5.44 0.18
N TRP A 36 6.83 4.53 0.23
CA TRP A 36 5.42 4.88 0.47
C TRP A 36 5.24 5.63 1.80
N TYR A 37 5.97 5.22 2.84
CA TYR A 37 5.88 5.82 4.18
C TYR A 37 6.43 7.24 4.21
N SER A 38 7.56 7.49 3.54
CA SER A 38 8.14 8.82 3.42
C SER A 38 7.21 9.76 2.66
N ARG A 39 6.65 9.29 1.53
CA ARG A 39 5.69 10.05 0.72
C ARG A 39 4.44 10.41 1.54
N MET A 40 3.85 9.43 2.22
CA MET A 40 2.67 9.64 3.06
C MET A 40 2.94 10.68 4.16
N LYS A 41 4.10 10.59 4.84
CA LYS A 41 4.48 11.55 5.87
C LYS A 41 4.69 12.98 5.34
N GLN A 42 5.10 13.12 4.08
CA GLN A 42 5.27 14.43 3.44
C GLN A 42 3.95 15.04 2.96
N THR A 43 2.98 14.20 2.57
CA THR A 43 1.70 14.66 2.03
C THR A 43 0.63 14.91 3.08
N VAL A 44 0.69 14.21 4.22
CA VAL A 44 -0.31 14.33 5.29
C VAL A 44 0.13 15.40 6.29
N ASP A 45 -0.56 16.55 6.29
CA ASP A 45 -0.34 17.62 7.25
C ASP A 45 -0.85 17.21 8.64
N SER A 46 0.06 16.98 9.59
CA SER A 46 -0.28 16.60 10.95
C SER A 46 -1.02 17.68 11.76
N SER A 47 -1.03 18.93 11.29
CA SER A 47 -1.74 20.03 11.95
C SER A 47 -3.24 20.05 11.63
N GLN A 48 -3.66 19.36 10.56
CA GLN A 48 -5.06 19.27 10.14
C GLN A 48 -5.78 18.09 10.79
N LYS A 49 -7.09 18.23 10.96
CA LYS A 49 -7.95 17.10 11.36
C LYS A 49 -8.31 16.29 10.13
N HIS A 50 -7.96 15.01 10.12
CA HIS A 50 -8.24 14.08 9.02
C HIS A 50 -9.45 13.22 9.31
N ILE A 51 -10.31 13.01 8.30
CA ILE A 51 -11.40 12.04 8.34
C ILE A 51 -10.94 10.81 7.55
N TRP A 52 -10.96 9.65 8.19
CA TRP A 52 -10.55 8.39 7.59
C TRP A 52 -11.76 7.60 7.09
N PHE A 53 -11.79 7.31 5.80
CA PHE A 53 -12.81 6.45 5.19
C PHE A 53 -12.21 5.09 4.86
N HIS A 54 -12.93 4.03 5.22
CA HIS A 54 -12.58 2.67 4.85
C HIS A 54 -13.46 2.21 3.68
N PHE A 55 -12.84 1.57 2.69
CA PHE A 55 -13.51 0.95 1.54
C PHE A 55 -13.11 -0.52 1.50
N ALA A 56 -14.05 -1.42 1.22
CA ALA A 56 -13.78 -2.85 1.22
C ALA A 56 -13.06 -3.30 -0.07
N SER A 57 -13.12 -2.50 -1.14
CA SER A 57 -12.42 -2.77 -2.40
C SER A 57 -12.03 -1.49 -3.16
N LEU A 58 -11.16 -1.64 -4.16
CA LEU A 58 -10.81 -0.55 -5.09
C LEU A 58 -12.04 -0.05 -5.87
N GLY A 59 -12.94 -0.95 -6.27
CA GLY A 59 -14.15 -0.58 -7.02
C GLY A 59 -15.10 0.28 -6.19
N GLU A 60 -15.28 -0.04 -4.90
CA GLU A 60 -16.05 0.79 -3.97
C GLU A 60 -15.41 2.17 -3.76
N PHE A 61 -14.08 2.23 -3.66
CA PHE A 61 -13.36 3.50 -3.59
C PHE A 61 -13.60 4.34 -4.83
N GLU A 62 -13.48 3.77 -6.04
CA GLU A 62 -13.69 4.52 -7.28
C GLU A 62 -15.14 5.00 -7.45
N GLN A 63 -16.12 4.23 -6.97
CA GLN A 63 -17.53 4.65 -6.95
C GLN A 63 -17.79 5.76 -5.93
N GLY A 64 -17.14 5.73 -4.78
CA GLY A 64 -17.28 6.74 -3.73
C GLY A 64 -16.48 8.02 -3.97
N ARG A 65 -15.39 7.96 -4.76
CA ARG A 65 -14.50 9.10 -5.01
C ARG A 65 -15.21 10.36 -5.54
N PRO A 66 -16.16 10.30 -6.50
CA PRO A 66 -16.89 11.49 -6.95
C PRO A 66 -17.71 12.21 -5.87
N VAL A 67 -17.97 11.57 -4.73
CA VAL A 67 -18.67 12.16 -3.58
C VAL A 67 -17.69 12.83 -2.60
N LEU A 68 -16.41 12.45 -2.66
CA LEU A 68 -15.35 12.98 -1.80
C LEU A 68 -14.58 14.15 -2.45
N GLU A 69 -14.62 14.25 -3.78
CA GLU A 69 -14.10 15.38 -4.57
C GLU A 69 -15.00 16.63 -4.42
#